data_AF-A0A4R4PXX1-F1
#
_entry.id   AF-A0A4R4PXX1-F1
#
_cell.length_a   1.000
_cell.length_b   1.000
_cell.length_c   1.000
_cell.angle_alpha   90.00
_cell.angle_beta   90.00
_cell.angle_gamma   90.00
#
_symmetry.space_group_name_H-M   'P 1'
#
loop_
_entity.id
_entity.type
_entity.pdbx_description
1 polymer ?
#
loop_
_entity_poly.entity_id
_entity_poly.type
_entity_poly.pdbx_seq_one_letter_code
_entity_poly.pdbx_strand_id
1 'polypeptide(L)' 'IGRAAVASLAGWLSARDGNPPVRLSYHPENTAAAGLYTSLGFRPTGLMEDDELIAELTTPPPTTPSR' A
#
# COMPACT_ATOMS: atom_id res chain seq x y z
N ILE A 1 -11.78 -10.33 -7.91
CA ILE A 1 -11.14 -9.50 -8.95
C ILE A 1 -10.36 -8.32 -8.34
N GLY A 2 -10.95 -7.50 -7.46
CA GLY A 2 -10.25 -6.36 -6.84
C GLY A 2 -8.92 -6.68 -6.16
N ARG A 3 -8.85 -7.74 -5.34
CA ARG A 3 -7.60 -8.17 -4.68
C ARG A 3 -6.46 -8.47 -5.66
N ALA A 4 -6.76 -9.17 -6.75
CA ALA A 4 -5.76 -9.55 -7.75
C ALA A 4 -5.21 -8.32 -8.49
N ALA A 5 -6.10 -7.39 -8.86
CA ALA A 5 -5.70 -6.14 -9.51
C ALA A 5 -4.78 -5.29 -8.62
N VAL A 6 -5.12 -5.11 -7.34
CA VAL A 6 -4.30 -4.33 -6.39
C VAL A 6 -2.96 -5.02 -6.13
N ALA A 7 -2.93 -6.35 -5.98
CA ALA A 7 -1.68 -7.09 -5.78
C ALA A 7 -0.74 -6.99 -7.00
N SER A 8 -1.28 -7.11 -8.22
CA SER A 8 -0.50 -6.96 -9.45
C SER A 8 0.06 -5.53 -9.61
N LEU A 9 -0.76 -4.51 -9.31
CA LEU A 9 -0.34 -3.11 -9.39
C LEU A 9 0.73 -2.78 -8.34
N ALA A 10 0.54 -3.23 -7.10
CA ALA A 10 1.50 -3.03 -6.01
C ALA A 10 2.84 -3.68 -6.34
N GLY A 11 2.84 -4.93 -6.82
CA GLY A 11 4.07 -5.62 -7.24
C GLY A 11 4.80 -4.90 -8.39
N TRP A 12 4.07 -4.39 -9.38
CA TRP A 12 4.66 -3.64 -10.49
C TRP A 12 5.25 -2.29 -10.04
N LEU A 13 4.55 -1.55 -9.17
CA LEU A 13 5.02 -0.26 -8.67
C LEU A 13 6.23 -0.40 -7.74
N SER A 14 6.25 -1.42 -6.88
CA SER A 14 7.37 -1.70 -5.98
C SER A 14 8.62 -2.19 -6.70
N ALA A 15 8.51 -2.71 -7.93
CA ALA A 15 9.65 -3.18 -8.73
C ALA A 15 10.39 -2.06 -9.49
N ARG A 16 9.96 -0.80 -9.36
CA ARG A 16 10.61 0.36 -9.99
C ARG A 16 11.91 0.70 -9.25
N ASP A 17 12.95 1.09 -10.00
CA ASP A 17 14.22 1.52 -9.41
C ASP A 17 14.01 2.57 -8.30
N GLY A 18 14.61 2.31 -7.14
CA GLY A 18 14.42 3.11 -5.92
C GLY A 18 13.30 2.64 -4.98
N ASN A 19 12.54 1.60 -5.36
CA ASN A 19 11.44 1.00 -4.58
C ASN A 19 10.53 2.05 -3.92
N PRO A 20 9.95 2.98 -4.70
CA PRO A 20 9.15 4.05 -4.12
C PRO A 20 7.94 3.47 -3.36
N PRO A 21 7.53 4.10 -2.24
CA PRO A 21 6.35 3.67 -1.51
C PRO A 21 5.12 3.72 -2.41
N VAL A 22 4.33 2.65 -2.41
CA VAL A 22 3.07 2.60 -3.15
C VAL A 22 1.99 3.24 -2.30
N ARG A 23 1.35 4.29 -2.80
CA ARG A 23 0.28 5.01 -2.09
C ARG A 23 -1.05 4.87 -2.81
N LEU A 24 -2.11 4.78 -2.03
CA LEU A 24 -3.50 4.86 -2.48
C LEU A 24 -4.32 5.62 -1.43
N SER A 25 -5.45 6.17 -1.84
CA SER A 25 -6.41 6.84 -0.96
C SER A 25 -7.73 6.08 -0.94
N TYR A 26 -8.47 6.18 0.16
CA TYR A 26 -9.85 5.69 0.26
C TYR A 26 -10.63 6.47 1.30
N HIS A 27 -11.94 6.63 1.07
CA HIS A 27 -12.83 7.22 2.08
C HIS A 27 -12.78 6.40 3.40
N PRO A 28 -12.58 7.02 4.58
CA PRO A 28 -12.45 6.32 5.87
C PRO A 28 -13.62 5.38 6.21
N GLU A 29 -14.82 5.75 5.73
CA GLU A 29 -16.05 4.95 5.91
C GLU A 29 -16.09 3.69 5.04
N ASN A 30 -15.23 3.58 4.02
CA ASN A 30 -15.11 2.40 3.16
C ASN A 30 -14.31 1.29 3.87
N THR A 31 -14.93 0.71 4.89
CA THR A 31 -14.35 -0.36 5.72
C THR A 31 -13.97 -1.61 4.91
N ALA A 32 -14.64 -1.87 3.79
CA ALA A 32 -14.29 -2.95 2.87
C ALA A 32 -12.95 -2.69 2.17
N ALA A 33 -12.73 -1.47 1.69
CA ALA A 33 -11.44 -1.06 1.11
C ALA A 33 -10.34 -1.07 2.18
N ALA A 34 -10.61 -0.54 3.37
CA ALA A 34 -9.68 -0.57 4.50
C ALA A 34 -9.22 -2.00 4.82
N GLY A 35 -10.16 -2.94 4.97
CA GLY A 35 -9.87 -4.34 5.22
C GLY A 35 -9.08 -5.00 4.09
N LEU A 36 -9.41 -4.70 2.82
CA LEU A 36 -8.68 -5.21 1.67
C LEU A 36 -7.23 -4.72 1.68
N TYR A 37 -7.00 -3.42 1.81
CA TYR A 37 -5.68 -2.81 1.75
C TYR A 37 -4.79 -3.23 2.92
N THR A 38 -5.34 -3.28 4.14
CA THR A 38 -4.62 -3.82 5.31
C THR A 38 -4.25 -5.30 5.09
N SER A 39 -5.14 -6.12 4.51
CA SER A 39 -4.83 -7.52 4.20
C SER A 39 -3.76 -7.70 3.10
N LEU A 40 -3.46 -6.64 2.36
CA LEU A 40 -2.42 -6.57 1.34
C LEU A 40 -1.13 -5.91 1.85
N GLY A 41 -1.09 -5.49 3.12
CA GLY A 41 0.09 -4.92 3.78
C GLY A 41 0.16 -3.39 3.76
N PHE A 42 -0.82 -2.70 3.15
CA PHE A 42 -0.90 -1.24 3.22
C PHE A 42 -1.21 -0.79 4.64
N ARG A 43 -0.62 0.33 5.06
CA ARG A 43 -0.81 0.94 6.37
C ARG A 43 -1.30 2.38 6.20
N PRO A 44 -2.35 2.81 6.92
CA PRO A 44 -2.73 4.21 6.97
C PRO A 44 -1.55 5.09 7.37
N THR A 45 -1.33 6.19 6.65
CA THR A 45 -0.26 7.15 6.96
C THR A 45 -0.73 8.23 7.95
N GLY A 46 -2.03 8.35 8.16
CA GLY A 46 -2.66 9.44 8.92
C GLY A 46 -2.82 10.72 8.10
N LEU A 47 -2.36 10.75 6.85
CA LEU A 47 -2.59 11.85 5.92
C LEU A 47 -3.93 11.66 5.20
N MET A 48 -4.60 12.77 4.90
CA MET A 48 -5.82 12.79 4.09
C MET A 48 -5.63 13.66 2.84
N GLU A 49 -6.27 13.26 1.76
CA GLU A 49 -6.38 13.99 0.50
C GLU A 49 -7.85 13.93 0.07
N ASP A 50 -8.51 15.09 -0.08
CA ASP A 50 -9.92 15.18 -0.48
C ASP A 50 -10.86 14.25 0.31
N ASP A 51 -10.78 14.29 1.64
CA ASP A 51 -11.51 13.43 2.60
C ASP A 51 -11.17 11.92 2.53
N GLU A 52 -10.19 11.53 1.71
CA GLU A 52 -9.71 10.16 1.62
C GLU A 52 -8.44 9.95 2.43
N LEU A 53 -8.41 8.87 3.21
CA LEU A 53 -7.26 8.45 4.00
C LEU A 53 -6.21 7.81 3.09
N ILE A 54 -4.99 8.33 3.14
CA ILE A 54 -3.86 7.77 2.41
C ILE A 54 -3.33 6.55 3.14
N ALA A 55 -3.17 5.44 2.44
CA ALA A 55 -2.45 4.27 2.90
C ALA A 55 -1.24 3.96 2.01
N GLU A 56 -0.19 3.46 2.65
CA GLU A 56 1.11 3.23 2.03
C GLU A 56 1.55 1.78 2.21
N LEU A 57 2.07 1.19 1.14
CA LEU A 57 2.82 -0.06 1.17
C LEU A 57 4.30 0.26 0.93
N THR A 58 5.11 0.06 1.98
CA THR A 58 6.56 0.11 1.89
C THR A 58 7.10 -1.29 1.71
N THR A 59 7.96 -1.50 0.72
CA THR A 59 8.82 -2.68 0.73
C THR A 59 9.78 -2.53 1.90
N PRO A 60 9.85 -3.51 2.83
CA PRO A 60 10.87 -3.47 3.86
C PRO A 60 12.24 -3.41 3.19
N PRO A 61 13.18 -2.61 3.71
CA PRO A 61 14.53 -2.60 3.16
C PRO A 61 15.08 -4.03 3.15
N PRO A 62 15.84 -4.43 2.11
CA PRO A 62 16.43 -5.77 2.08
C PRO A 62 17.21 -5.96 3.38
N THR A 63 16.80 -6.95 4.17
CA THR A 63 17.46 -7.26 5.42
C THR A 63 18.80 -7.85 5.04
N THR A 64 19.87 -7.05 5.08
CA THR A 64 21.23 -7.57 4.90
C THR A 64 21.46 -8.62 5.99
N PRO A 65 21.65 -9.91 5.66
CA PRO A 65 21.99 -10.89 6.68
C PRO A 65 23.36 -10.50 7.23
N SER A 66 23.44 -10.27 8.54
CA SER A 66 24.71 -10.08 9.25
C SER A 66 25.57 -11.33 9.02
N ARG A 67 26.76 -11.13 8.44
CA ARG A 67 27.73 -12.19 8.16
C ARG A 67 28.41 -12.70 9.43
#